data_AF-B2JH51-F1
#
_entry.id   AF-B2JH51-F1
#
_cell.length_a   1.000
_cell.length_b   1.000
_cell.length_c   1.000
_cell.angle_alpha   90.00
_cell.angle_beta   90.00
_cell.angle_gamma   90.00
#
_symmetry.space_group_name_H-M   'P 1'
#
loop_
_entity.id
_entity.type
_entity.pdbx_description
1 polymer ?
#
loop_
_entity_poly.entity_id
_entity_poly.type
_entity_poly.pdbx_seq_one_letter_code
_entity_poly.pdbx_strand_id
1 'polypeptide(L)'
;MNWLTEYFAQGTRTLNLSLWVYPPAVVGPDGPIVQPATLCAPYPGIELVFSPAGQVRHGDRAYDLPARYDSAGPTTGTVAAAAKDDANFFREMSIFAPSHLNGEAVIVINRAFSFTPLFAADGTPGFVGVAMPDSDDYFRAGQMKLPWMFAGYVSI
;
A
#
# COMPACT_ATOMS: atom_id res chain seq x y z
N MET A 1 8.60 16.69 -2.24
CA MET A 1 7.74 17.00 -1.08
C MET A 1 7.12 15.69 -0.61
N ASN A 2 7.11 15.39 0.70
CA ASN A 2 6.51 14.16 1.22
C ASN A 2 5.14 14.49 1.83
N TRP A 3 4.08 14.28 1.05
CA TRP A 3 2.71 14.62 1.44
C TRP A 3 2.23 13.92 2.71
N LEU A 4 2.68 12.68 2.95
CA LEU A 4 2.32 11.96 4.17
C LEU A 4 2.86 12.65 5.42
N THR A 5 4.04 13.26 5.34
CA THR A 5 4.60 14.02 6.48
C THR A 5 3.68 15.16 6.88
N GLU A 6 3.10 15.86 5.90
CA GLU A 6 2.18 16.97 6.15
C GLU A 6 0.83 16.49 6.68
N TYR A 7 0.26 15.45 6.08
CA TYR A 7 -1.03 14.89 6.53
C TYR A 7 -0.94 14.35 7.96
N PHE A 8 0.16 13.68 8.30
CA PHE A 8 0.43 13.25 9.68
C PHE A 8 0.60 14.44 10.63
N ALA A 9 1.33 15.48 10.24
CA ALA A 9 1.52 16.67 11.06
C ALA A 9 0.21 17.43 11.32
N GLN A 10 -0.70 17.43 10.35
CA GLN A 10 -2.02 18.05 10.46
C GLN A 10 -3.04 17.18 11.21
N GLY A 11 -2.75 15.89 11.40
CA GLY A 11 -3.72 14.92 11.92
C GLY A 11 -4.96 14.82 11.03
N THR A 12 -4.78 14.90 9.71
CA THR A 12 -5.88 14.85 8.74
C THR A 12 -6.72 13.61 9.01
N ARG A 13 -8.02 13.78 9.30
CA ARG A 13 -8.86 12.70 9.82
C ARG A 13 -9.01 11.51 8.87
N THR A 14 -9.14 11.81 7.58
CA THR A 14 -9.40 10.83 6.53
C THR A 14 -8.54 11.12 5.33
N LEU A 15 -8.00 10.08 4.70
CA LEU A 15 -7.32 10.14 3.42
C LEU A 15 -7.98 9.18 2.43
N ASN A 16 -7.97 9.54 1.15
CA ASN A 16 -8.31 8.65 0.06
C ASN A 16 -7.03 8.19 -0.64
N LEU A 17 -6.85 6.87 -0.75
CA LEU A 17 -5.71 6.23 -1.40
C LEU A 17 -6.15 5.60 -2.73
N SER A 18 -5.70 6.16 -3.85
CA SER A 18 -5.77 5.50 -5.16
C SER A 18 -4.47 4.71 -5.40
N LEU A 19 -4.59 3.49 -5.93
CA LEU A 19 -3.45 2.60 -6.09
C LEU A 19 -3.60 1.71 -7.34
N TRP A 20 -2.51 1.55 -8.06
CA TRP A 20 -2.33 0.65 -9.21
C TRP A 20 -1.16 -0.27 -8.92
N VAL A 21 -1.38 -1.57 -9.13
CA VAL A 21 -0.42 -2.61 -8.78
C VAL A 21 0.03 -3.33 -10.05
N TYR A 22 1.34 -3.47 -10.17
CA TYR A 22 2.02 -4.07 -11.31
C TYR A 22 2.78 -5.30 -10.82
N PRO A 23 2.21 -6.50 -10.99
CA PRO A 23 2.89 -7.73 -10.62
C PRO A 23 4.10 -7.99 -11.54
N PRO A 24 5.12 -8.73 -11.09
CA PRO A 24 6.26 -9.14 -11.91
C PRO A 24 5.84 -9.89 -13.17
N ALA A 25 6.70 -9.80 -14.19
CA ALA A 25 6.53 -10.55 -15.44
C ALA A 25 6.51 -12.07 -15.20
N VAL A 26 5.82 -12.77 -16.09
CA VAL A 26 5.80 -14.24 -16.15
C VAL A 26 6.78 -14.69 -17.24
N VAL A 27 7.49 -15.79 -17.01
CA VAL A 27 8.40 -16.35 -18.01
C VAL A 27 7.59 -17.12 -19.05
N GLY A 28 7.50 -16.55 -20.25
CA GLY A 28 6.93 -17.20 -21.43
C GLY A 28 7.98 -17.97 -22.23
N PRO A 29 7.56 -18.72 -23.26
CA PRO A 29 8.47 -19.48 -24.13
C PRO A 29 9.50 -18.59 -24.84
N ASP A 30 9.12 -17.35 -25.20
CA ASP A 30 9.96 -16.41 -25.95
C ASP A 30 10.60 -15.32 -25.06
N GLY A 31 10.43 -15.41 -23.73
CA GLY A 31 10.95 -14.43 -22.77
C GLY A 31 9.90 -13.86 -21.81
N PRO A 32 10.22 -12.77 -21.08
CA PRO A 32 9.34 -12.22 -20.06
C PRO A 32 8.10 -11.57 -20.68
N ILE A 33 6.92 -11.97 -20.20
CA ILE A 33 5.63 -11.41 -20.58
C ILE A 33 5.15 -10.51 -19.45
N VAL A 34 5.04 -9.20 -19.75
CA VAL A 34 4.47 -8.21 -18.83
C VAL A 34 2.99 -8.48 -18.67
N GLN A 35 2.54 -8.59 -17.42
CA GLN A 35 1.12 -8.72 -17.09
C GLN A 35 0.47 -7.32 -17.14
N PRO A 36 -0.75 -7.17 -17.69
CA PRO A 36 -1.48 -5.91 -17.58
C PRO A 36 -1.66 -5.52 -16.11
N ALA A 37 -1.78 -4.22 -15.83
CA ALA A 37 -2.15 -3.72 -14.51
C ALA A 37 -3.62 -4.10 -14.21
N THR A 38 -3.83 -5.35 -13.77
CA THR A 38 -5.17 -5.89 -13.52
C THR A 38 -5.71 -5.51 -12.14
N LEU A 39 -4.90 -4.86 -11.30
CA LEU A 39 -5.17 -4.62 -9.89
C LEU A 39 -5.17 -3.12 -9.60
N CYS A 40 -6.36 -2.51 -9.65
CA CYS A 40 -6.59 -1.10 -9.38
C CYS A 40 -7.52 -0.94 -8.18
N ALA A 41 -7.20 -0.02 -7.27
CA ALA A 41 -8.09 0.36 -6.19
C ALA A 41 -9.42 0.89 -6.76
N PRO A 42 -10.56 0.69 -6.07
CA PRO A 42 -11.84 1.24 -6.53
C PRO A 42 -11.77 2.77 -6.60
N TYR A 43 -12.51 3.37 -7.54
CA TYR A 43 -12.72 4.82 -7.57
C TYR A 43 -13.80 5.20 -6.53
N PRO A 44 -13.64 6.26 -5.73
CA PRO A 44 -12.59 7.29 -5.79
C PRO A 44 -11.27 6.96 -5.08
N GLY A 45 -11.20 5.85 -4.36
CA GLY A 45 -10.02 5.37 -3.66
C GLY A 45 -10.40 4.48 -2.48
N ILE A 46 -9.41 4.07 -1.72
CA ILE A 46 -9.56 3.40 -0.43
C ILE A 46 -9.56 4.49 0.65
N GLU A 47 -10.66 4.60 1.38
CA GLU A 47 -10.74 5.51 2.53
C GLU A 47 -9.90 4.97 3.70
N LEU A 48 -9.01 5.80 4.22
CA LEU A 48 -8.16 5.52 5.37
C LEU A 48 -8.44 6.49 6.52
N VAL A 49 -8.55 5.96 7.73
CA VAL A 49 -8.88 6.71 8.95
C VAL A 49 -7.65 6.89 9.83
N PHE A 50 -7.43 8.11 10.28
CA PHE A 50 -6.32 8.47 11.15
C PHE A 50 -6.46 7.92 12.58
N SER A 51 -5.38 7.36 13.09
CA SER A 51 -5.16 7.03 14.48
C SER A 51 -3.88 7.72 14.97
N PRO A 52 -3.93 8.53 16.05
CA PRO A 52 -2.75 9.22 16.56
C PRO A 52 -1.73 8.24 17.13
N ALA A 53 -0.47 8.69 17.23
CA ALA A 53 0.57 7.95 17.93
C ALA A 53 0.16 7.71 19.39
N GLY A 54 0.58 6.58 19.94
CA GLY A 54 0.20 6.20 21.29
C GLY A 54 1.14 5.16 21.87
N GLN A 55 0.81 4.68 23.06
CA GLN A 55 1.58 3.64 23.73
C GLN A 55 0.67 2.49 24.08
N VAL A 56 1.08 1.27 23.74
CA VAL A 56 0.38 0.03 24.11
C VAL A 56 1.19 -0.71 25.15
N ARG A 57 0.50 -1.20 26.18
CA ARG A 57 1.10 -2.02 27.23
C ARG A 57 0.77 -3.49 27.00
N HIS A 58 1.79 -4.34 27.07
CA HIS A 58 1.63 -5.78 27.07
C HIS A 58 2.47 -6.38 28.20
N GLY A 59 1.79 -6.78 29.29
CA GLY A 59 2.44 -7.07 30.57
C GLY A 59 3.16 -5.83 31.11
N ASP A 60 4.41 -6.00 31.50
CA ASP A 60 5.26 -4.92 32.03
C ASP A 60 5.97 -4.10 30.94
N ARG A 61 5.72 -4.41 29.65
CA ARG A 61 6.36 -3.72 28.52
C ARG A 61 5.43 -2.67 27.93
N ALA A 62 6.00 -1.50 27.69
CA ALA A 62 5.37 -0.41 26.96
C ALA A 62 5.98 -0.32 25.56
N TYR A 63 5.11 -0.26 24.54
CA TYR A 63 5.47 -0.18 23.14
C TYR A 63 4.91 1.11 22.56
N ASP A 64 5.78 1.94 21.99
CA ASP A 64 5.34 3.14 21.27
C ASP A 64 4.85 2.75 19.89
N LEU A 65 3.60 3.12 19.59
CA LEU A 65 2.99 2.96 18.29
C LEU A 65 3.03 4.28 17.53
N PRO A 66 3.55 4.30 16.29
CA PRO A 66 3.45 5.49 15.46
C PRO A 66 2.00 5.80 15.11
N ALA A 67 1.76 7.06 14.77
CA ALA A 67 0.51 7.45 14.15
C ALA A 67 0.32 6.67 12.84
N ARG A 68 -0.93 6.37 12.48
CA ARG A 68 -1.21 5.59 11.29
C ARG A 68 -2.55 5.93 10.68
N TYR A 69 -2.68 5.62 9.40
CA TYR A 69 -3.93 5.56 8.68
C TYR A 69 -4.28 4.10 8.43
N ASP A 70 -5.52 3.68 8.67
CA ASP A 70 -5.99 2.32 8.41
C ASP A 70 -7.24 2.34 7.53
N SER A 71 -7.39 1.37 6.63
CA SER A 71 -8.62 1.22 5.83
C SER A 71 -9.86 1.05 6.71
N ALA A 72 -10.95 1.77 6.37
CA ALA A 72 -12.20 1.82 7.14
C ALA A 72 -13.06 0.53 7.09
N GLY A 73 -12.45 -0.65 7.10
CA GLY A 73 -13.09 -1.97 6.95
C GLY A 73 -12.56 -2.76 5.76
N PRO A 74 -13.06 -3.99 5.52
CA PRO A 74 -12.68 -4.80 4.37
C PRO A 74 -12.95 -4.01 3.09
N THR A 75 -11.92 -3.80 2.28
CA THR A 75 -12.07 -3.02 1.06
C THR A 75 -12.77 -3.86 0.00
N THR A 76 -14.09 -3.76 -0.10
CA THR A 76 -14.85 -4.39 -1.19
C THR A 76 -14.78 -3.51 -2.42
N GLY A 77 -13.77 -3.74 -3.27
CA GLY A 77 -13.65 -3.06 -4.55
C GLY A 77 -14.50 -3.74 -5.63
N THR A 78 -15.44 -3.01 -6.24
CA THR A 78 -16.07 -3.45 -7.49
C THR A 78 -15.08 -3.24 -8.62
N VAL A 79 -14.37 -4.30 -9.03
CA VAL A 79 -13.42 -4.20 -10.14
C VAL A 79 -14.18 -4.31 -11.46
N ALA A 80 -14.15 -3.24 -12.26
CA ALA A 80 -14.59 -3.32 -13.64
C ALA A 80 -13.63 -4.24 -14.42
N ALA A 81 -14.11 -5.44 -14.76
CA ALA A 81 -13.48 -6.40 -15.67
C ALA A 81 -12.17 -7.10 -15.22
N ALA A 82 -11.96 -7.32 -13.92
CA ALA A 82 -10.95 -8.30 -13.48
C ALA A 82 -11.56 -9.68 -13.23
N ALA A 83 -10.78 -10.74 -13.46
CA ALA A 83 -11.17 -12.10 -13.12
C ALA A 83 -11.53 -12.19 -11.63
N LYS A 84 -12.43 -13.10 -11.28
CA LYS A 84 -13.06 -13.22 -9.95
C LYS A 84 -12.06 -13.35 -8.78
N ASP A 85 -10.83 -13.77 -9.05
CA ASP A 85 -9.75 -13.92 -8.05
C ASP A 85 -9.03 -12.59 -7.73
N ASP A 86 -9.10 -11.60 -8.61
CA ASP A 86 -8.39 -10.31 -8.49
C ASP A 86 -9.22 -9.25 -7.74
N ALA A 87 -10.53 -9.49 -7.55
CA ALA A 87 -11.46 -8.58 -6.89
C ALA A 87 -11.17 -8.32 -5.39
N ASN A 88 -10.32 -9.15 -4.78
CA ASN A 88 -10.01 -9.12 -3.34
C ASN A 88 -8.52 -8.88 -3.06
N PHE A 89 -7.78 -8.26 -3.99
CA PHE A 89 -6.37 -7.96 -3.73
C PHE A 89 -6.23 -6.95 -2.58
N PHE A 90 -6.95 -5.83 -2.58
CA PHE A 90 -6.88 -4.84 -1.50
C PHE A 90 -7.81 -5.24 -0.36
N ARG A 91 -7.30 -5.92 0.67
CA ARG A 91 -8.13 -6.35 1.83
C ARG A 91 -7.97 -5.42 3.01
N GLU A 92 -6.73 -5.03 3.26
CA GLU A 92 -6.35 -4.14 4.35
C GLU A 92 -5.19 -3.27 3.90
N MET A 93 -5.27 -2.00 4.29
CA MET A 93 -4.28 -0.98 4.00
C MET A 93 -3.93 -0.23 5.27
N SER A 94 -2.65 -0.05 5.51
CA SER A 94 -2.16 0.83 6.56
C SER A 94 -1.07 1.74 6.03
N ILE A 95 -1.05 2.99 6.47
CA ILE A 95 0.08 3.90 6.27
C ILE A 95 0.60 4.28 7.65
N PHE A 96 1.85 3.96 7.95
CA PHE A 96 2.48 4.29 9.22
C PHE A 96 3.33 5.55 9.08
N ALA A 97 3.24 6.44 10.07
CA ALA A 97 4.12 7.59 10.18
C ALA A 97 5.57 7.15 10.45
N PRO A 98 6.56 8.00 10.11
CA PRO A 98 7.93 7.82 10.56
C PRO A 98 8.01 7.55 12.07
N SER A 99 8.89 6.65 12.46
CA SER A 99 9.11 6.20 13.83
C SER A 99 10.58 5.93 14.10
N HIS A 100 10.93 5.57 15.33
CA HIS A 100 12.28 5.14 15.66
C HIS A 100 12.69 3.82 14.97
N LEU A 101 11.72 3.02 14.51
CA LEU A 101 11.96 1.77 13.78
C LEU A 101 12.11 2.01 12.27
N ASN A 102 11.43 3.03 11.72
CA ASN A 102 11.54 3.40 10.32
C ASN A 102 11.50 4.92 10.15
N GLY A 103 12.57 5.50 9.63
CA GLY A 103 12.71 6.97 9.50
C GLY A 103 11.79 7.60 8.45
N GLU A 104 11.07 6.80 7.68
CA GLU A 104 10.15 7.26 6.63
C GLU A 104 8.74 6.70 6.85
N ALA A 105 7.75 7.28 6.16
CA ALA A 105 6.40 6.72 6.18
C ALA A 105 6.36 5.41 5.38
N VAL A 106 5.59 4.43 5.84
CA VAL A 106 5.50 3.10 5.21
C VAL A 106 4.06 2.80 4.84
N ILE A 107 3.84 2.37 3.60
CA ILE A 107 2.57 1.81 3.16
C ILE A 107 2.66 0.28 3.28
N VAL A 108 1.67 -0.30 3.95
CA VAL A 108 1.51 -1.74 4.14
C VAL A 108 0.21 -2.20 3.50
N ILE A 109 0.31 -3.23 2.67
CA ILE A 109 -0.81 -3.81 1.93
C ILE A 109 -0.96 -5.27 2.34
N ASN A 110 -2.14 -5.66 2.79
CA ASN A 110 -2.48 -7.04 3.20
C ASN A 110 -1.54 -7.66 4.24
N ARG A 111 -0.80 -6.82 5.00
CA ARG A 111 0.33 -7.25 5.85
C ARG A 111 1.39 -8.11 5.12
N ALA A 112 1.44 -8.04 3.79
CA ALA A 112 2.31 -8.86 2.97
C ALA A 112 3.25 -8.03 2.11
N PHE A 113 2.88 -6.80 1.78
CA PHE A 113 3.76 -5.86 1.09
C PHE A 113 3.99 -4.66 1.99
N SER A 114 5.24 -4.19 2.04
CA SER A 114 5.64 -3.02 2.80
C SER A 114 6.65 -2.22 2.00
N PHE A 115 6.40 -0.92 1.80
CA PHE A 115 7.31 -0.03 1.08
C PHE A 115 7.22 1.42 1.56
N THR A 116 8.31 2.17 1.41
CA THR A 116 8.27 3.63 1.48
C THR A 116 7.81 4.20 0.13
N PRO A 117 6.78 5.06 0.08
CA PRO A 117 6.39 5.74 -1.15
C PRO A 117 7.41 6.82 -1.55
N LEU A 118 7.87 6.77 -2.80
CA LEU A 118 8.62 7.84 -3.44
C LEU A 118 7.64 8.80 -4.13
N PHE A 119 7.43 9.97 -3.52
CA PHE A 119 6.56 11.01 -4.08
C PHE A 119 7.14 11.71 -5.31
N ALA A 120 6.26 12.13 -6.20
CA ALA A 120 6.61 12.87 -7.41
C ALA A 120 7.35 14.19 -7.07
N ALA A 121 8.37 14.51 -7.87
CA ALA A 121 9.18 15.70 -7.68
C ALA A 121 8.47 17.00 -8.10
N ASP A 122 7.40 16.89 -8.89
CA ASP A 122 6.59 18.01 -9.36
C ASP A 122 5.63 18.58 -8.31
N GLY A 123 5.62 18.00 -7.11
CA GLY A 123 4.78 18.43 -5.99
C GLY A 123 3.38 17.83 -6.01
N THR A 124 3.01 17.01 -7.00
CA THR A 124 1.74 16.27 -6.94
C THR A 124 1.78 15.19 -5.85
N PRO A 125 0.66 14.83 -5.20
CA PRO A 125 0.64 13.76 -4.20
C PRO A 125 0.57 12.35 -4.83
N GLY A 126 1.11 12.23 -6.05
CA GLY A 126 1.38 10.95 -6.69
C GLY A 126 2.68 10.34 -6.18
N PHE A 127 2.75 9.02 -6.12
CA PHE A 127 3.93 8.29 -5.67
C PHE A 127 4.11 6.97 -6.40
N VAL A 128 5.32 6.41 -6.29
CA VAL A 128 5.63 5.03 -6.66
C VAL A 128 6.28 4.28 -5.50
N GLY A 129 6.25 2.97 -5.53
CA GLY A 129 6.88 2.10 -4.53
C GLY A 129 7.16 0.72 -5.08
N VAL A 130 8.05 -0.01 -4.41
CA VAL A 130 8.37 -1.39 -4.75
C VAL A 130 8.43 -2.24 -3.49
N ALA A 131 7.89 -3.45 -3.53
CA ALA A 131 7.94 -4.38 -2.41
C ALA A 131 8.02 -5.83 -2.89
N MET A 132 8.79 -6.65 -2.17
CA MET A 132 8.63 -8.10 -2.23
C MET A 132 7.46 -8.50 -1.32
N PRO A 133 6.63 -9.48 -1.72
CA PRO A 133 5.66 -10.06 -0.80
C PRO A 133 6.37 -10.91 0.27
N ASP A 134 5.83 -10.92 1.48
CA ASP A 134 6.29 -11.77 2.59
C ASP A 134 5.83 -13.24 2.47
N SER A 135 4.98 -13.56 1.48
CA SER A 135 4.52 -14.93 1.17
C SER A 135 4.62 -15.24 -0.33
N ASP A 136 4.99 -16.49 -0.63
CA ASP A 136 4.99 -17.03 -2.00
C ASP A 136 3.57 -17.15 -2.60
N ASP A 137 2.51 -17.06 -1.78
CA ASP A 137 1.09 -17.11 -2.23
C ASP A 137 0.74 -15.99 -3.22
N TYR A 138 1.51 -14.90 -3.20
CA TYR A 138 1.33 -13.79 -4.12
C TYR A 138 1.94 -14.06 -5.50
N PHE A 139 2.81 -15.07 -5.66
CA PHE A 139 3.38 -15.42 -6.95
C PHE A 139 2.54 -16.47 -7.69
N ARG A 140 2.21 -16.19 -8.95
CA ARG A 140 1.61 -17.19 -9.85
C ARG A 140 2.67 -18.17 -10.37
N ALA A 141 2.25 -19.36 -10.78
CA ALA A 141 3.15 -20.32 -11.41
C ALA A 141 3.84 -19.71 -12.64
N GLY A 142 5.17 -19.85 -12.73
CA GLY A 142 5.97 -19.27 -13.81
C GLY A 142 6.25 -17.76 -13.66
N GLN A 143 5.73 -17.11 -12.61
CA GLN A 143 6.04 -15.71 -12.33
C GLN A 143 7.47 -15.57 -11.79
N MET A 144 8.15 -14.52 -12.24
CA MET A 144 9.46 -14.18 -11.70
C MET A 144 9.33 -13.74 -10.24
N LYS A 145 10.20 -14.27 -9.36
CA LYS A 145 10.31 -13.83 -7.96
C LYS A 145 11.03 -12.49 -7.87
N LEU A 146 10.35 -11.42 -8.30
CA LEU A 146 10.85 -10.04 -8.28
C LEU A 146 9.90 -9.13 -7.48
N PRO A 147 10.35 -7.92 -7.10
CA PRO A 147 9.50 -6.96 -6.42
C PRO A 147 8.31 -6.55 -7.29
N TRP A 148 7.17 -6.38 -6.64
CA TRP A 148 5.99 -5.78 -7.22
C TRP A 148 6.15 -4.27 -7.24
N MET A 149 5.61 -3.62 -8.28
CA MET A 149 5.59 -2.16 -8.37
C MET A 149 4.20 -1.63 -8.05
N PHE A 150 4.18 -0.52 -7.32
CA PHE A 150 2.99 0.19 -6.89
C PHE A 150 3.08 1.62 -7.39
N ALA A 151 2.03 2.12 -8.02
CA ALA A 151 1.86 3.54 -8.30
C ALA A 151 0.58 4.00 -7.60
N GLY A 152 0.55 5.21 -7.06
CA GLY A 152 -0.61 5.67 -6.32
C GLY A 152 -0.71 7.18 -6.19
N TYR A 153 -1.79 7.61 -5.57
CA TYR A 153 -2.10 9.01 -5.32
C TYR A 153 -2.84 9.13 -3.99
N VAL A 154 -2.48 10.13 -3.18
CA VAL A 154 -3.15 10.41 -1.90
C VAL A 154 -3.91 11.73 -1.99
N SER A 155 -5.15 11.74 -1.51
CA SER A 155 -5.97 12.95 -1.39
C SER A 155 -6.74 12.99 -0.06
N ILE A 156 -7.38 14.12 0.20
CA ILE A 156 -8.31 14.33 1.31
C ILE A 156 -9.72 14.15 0.77
#